data_AF-A0A832D9G0-F1
#
_entry.id   AF-A0A832D9G0-F1
#
_cell.length_a   1.000
_cell.length_b   1.000
_cell.length_c   1.000
_cell.angle_alpha   90.00
_cell.angle_beta   90.00
_cell.angle_gamma   90.00
#
_symmetry.space_group_name_H-M   'P 1'
#
loop_
_entity.id
_entity.type
_entity.pdbx_description
1 polymer ?
#
loop_
_entity_poly.entity_id
_entity_poly.type
_entity_poly.pdbx_seq_one_letter_code
_entity_poly.pdbx_strand_id
1 'polypeptide(L)'
;MNKTPYALDFLWHQIELIRNNVRKPKYKELLNKIFENKEMVELFEKAKDRKGRNYQNGILERTASVGSLAMCLYDNYPTVDIDLILTGVILAGFRDALGRPFFYKYVKEYPEVVEILYKKSRKKPKVEYFLFDEIFKIDERVFSSIKRKEDNGSSF
;
A
#
# COMPACT_ATOMS: atom_id res chain seq x y z
N MET A 1 -2.29 -9.45 22.25
CA MET A 1 -2.74 -9.13 20.87
C MET A 1 -1.68 -9.63 19.92
N ASN A 2 -2.04 -10.46 18.94
CA ASN A 2 -1.06 -10.88 17.92
C ASN A 2 -0.60 -9.63 17.15
N LYS A 3 0.70 -9.54 16.92
CA LYS A 3 1.37 -8.55 16.06
C LYS A 3 1.76 -9.23 14.74
N THR A 4 2.19 -8.45 13.76
CA THR A 4 2.86 -8.98 12.56
C THR A 4 4.00 -9.96 12.95
N PRO A 5 4.21 -11.05 12.18
CA PRO A 5 5.36 -11.94 12.38
C PRO A 5 6.69 -11.33 11.88
N TYR A 6 6.63 -10.22 11.15
CA TYR A 6 7.83 -9.53 10.64
C TYR A 6 8.37 -8.52 11.64
N ALA A 7 9.68 -8.27 11.58
CA ALA A 7 10.29 -7.19 12.35
C ALA A 7 9.82 -5.81 11.83
N LEU A 8 9.55 -4.86 12.73
CA LEU A 8 8.98 -3.56 12.33
C LEU A 8 9.96 -2.71 11.53
N ASP A 9 11.24 -2.75 11.88
CA ASP A 9 12.34 -2.13 11.15
C ASP A 9 12.43 -2.66 9.72
N PHE A 10 12.24 -3.97 9.53
CA PHE A 10 12.17 -4.57 8.19
C PHE A 10 11.00 -4.01 7.39
N LEU A 11 9.79 -3.94 7.97
CA LEU A 11 8.62 -3.39 7.26
C LEU A 11 8.82 -1.92 6.89
N TRP A 12 9.33 -1.11 7.81
CA TRP A 12 9.63 0.29 7.55
C TRP A 12 10.72 0.47 6.50
N HIS A 13 11.75 -0.37 6.53
CA HIS A 13 12.78 -0.37 5.50
C HIS A 13 12.17 -0.62 4.11
N GLN A 14 11.25 -1.58 3.98
CA GLN A 14 10.55 -1.82 2.71
C GLN A 14 9.74 -0.59 2.27
N ILE A 15 8.99 0.04 3.18
CA ILE A 15 8.24 1.28 2.87
C ILE A 15 9.16 2.40 2.39
N GLU A 16 10.31 2.59 3.04
CA GLU A 16 11.30 3.59 2.62
C GLU A 16 11.93 3.26 1.27
N LEU A 17 12.22 1.98 0.98
CA LEU A 17 12.67 1.56 -0.36
C LEU A 17 11.62 1.90 -1.43
N ILE A 18 10.35 1.60 -1.19
CA ILE A 18 9.24 1.93 -2.10
C ILE A 18 9.17 3.45 -2.32
N ARG A 19 9.22 4.23 -1.24
CA ARG A 19 9.18 5.70 -1.26
C ARG A 19 10.36 6.29 -2.04
N ASN A 20 11.56 5.76 -1.83
CA ASN A 20 12.78 6.23 -2.50
C ASN A 20 12.78 5.94 -4.01
N ASN A 21 12.03 4.94 -4.45
CA ASN A 21 11.87 4.62 -5.88
C ASN A 21 10.87 5.53 -6.60
N VAL A 22 10.02 6.28 -5.89
CA VAL A 22 9.14 7.28 -6.52
C VAL A 22 10.00 8.44 -7.02
N ARG A 23 10.00 8.73 -8.33
CA ARG A 23 10.89 9.75 -8.92
C ARG A 23 10.22 11.11 -9.12
N LYS A 24 8.93 11.12 -9.49
CA LYS A 24 8.16 12.33 -9.78
C LYS A 24 8.09 13.28 -8.58
N PRO A 25 8.57 14.54 -8.71
CA PRO A 25 8.62 15.49 -7.60
C PRO A 25 7.28 15.70 -6.90
N LYS A 26 6.19 15.82 -7.66
CA LYS A 26 4.83 16.03 -7.11
C LYS A 26 4.40 14.93 -6.13
N TYR A 27 4.81 13.68 -6.36
CA TYR A 27 4.46 12.56 -5.50
C TYR A 27 5.41 12.45 -4.31
N LYS A 28 6.70 12.74 -4.50
CA LYS A 28 7.64 12.88 -3.38
C LYS A 28 7.16 13.92 -2.39
N GLU A 29 6.75 15.10 -2.87
CA GLU A 29 6.23 16.17 -2.03
C GLU A 29 4.99 15.72 -1.25
N LEU A 30 4.03 15.07 -1.92
CA LEU A 30 2.83 14.53 -1.28
C LEU A 30 3.18 13.51 -0.19
N LEU A 31 4.06 12.54 -0.50
CA LEU A 31 4.49 11.53 0.45
C LEU A 31 5.22 12.17 1.64
N ASN A 32 6.13 13.13 1.40
CA ASN A 32 6.83 13.83 2.48
C ASN A 32 5.85 14.51 3.44
N LYS A 33 4.85 15.24 2.93
CA LYS A 33 3.82 15.88 3.76
C LYS A 33 3.06 14.87 4.65
N ILE A 34 2.78 13.68 4.12
CA ILE A 34 2.10 12.62 4.89
C ILE A 34 3.03 12.04 5.97
N PHE A 35 4.29 11.75 5.63
CA PHE A 35 5.26 11.16 6.56
C PHE A 35 5.77 12.13 7.64
N GLU A 36 5.77 13.44 7.36
CA GLU A 36 6.07 14.48 8.34
C GLU A 36 4.98 14.58 9.42
N ASN A 37 3.75 14.10 9.13
CA ASN A 37 2.69 14.01 10.11
C ASN A 37 2.85 12.77 11.00
N LYS A 38 3.52 12.95 12.14
CA LYS A 38 3.80 11.87 13.11
C LYS A 38 2.56 11.13 13.58
N GLU A 39 1.45 11.82 13.81
CA GLU A 39 0.19 11.20 14.25
C GLU A 39 -0.33 10.22 13.19
N MET A 40 -0.29 10.59 11.91
CA MET A 40 -0.69 9.69 10.82
C MET A 40 0.22 8.47 10.71
N VAL A 41 1.52 8.68 10.83
CA VAL A 41 2.52 7.61 10.79
C VAL A 41 2.27 6.61 11.92
N GLU A 42 2.01 7.09 13.14
CA GLU A 42 1.70 6.22 14.27
C GLU A 42 0.39 5.43 14.08
N LEU A 43 -0.65 6.09 13.56
CA LEU A 43 -1.93 5.43 13.26
C LEU A 43 -1.76 4.36 12.18
N PHE A 44 -1.01 4.66 11.12
CA PHE A 44 -0.67 3.72 10.05
C PHE A 44 0.12 2.53 10.57
N GLU A 45 1.16 2.77 11.38
CA GLU A 45 1.98 1.72 11.97
C GLU A 45 1.14 0.75 12.80
N LYS A 46 0.28 1.27 13.69
CA LYS A 46 -0.46 0.45 14.66
C LYS A 46 -1.70 -0.22 14.04
N ALA A 47 -2.13 0.18 12.85
CA ALA A 47 -3.39 -0.26 12.27
C ALA A 47 -3.44 -1.76 11.95
N LYS A 48 -4.61 -2.35 12.21
CA LYS A 48 -4.93 -3.73 11.82
C LYS A 48 -5.58 -3.76 10.45
N ASP A 49 -5.23 -4.76 9.63
CA ASP A 49 -5.93 -4.99 8.37
C ASP A 49 -7.06 -6.00 8.58
N ARG A 50 -8.30 -5.51 8.59
CA ARG A 50 -9.49 -6.34 8.81
C ARG A 50 -9.78 -7.32 7.66
N LYS A 51 -9.09 -7.22 6.52
CA LYS A 51 -9.30 -8.09 5.35
C LYS A 51 -8.54 -9.42 5.40
N GLY A 52 -7.56 -9.58 6.29
CA GLY A 52 -6.83 -10.84 6.42
C GLY A 52 -5.77 -10.80 7.51
N ARG A 53 -4.98 -9.72 7.54
CA ARG A 53 -3.94 -9.47 8.56
C ARG A 53 -4.53 -8.77 9.78
N ASN A 54 -5.50 -9.42 10.44
CA ASN A 54 -6.27 -8.85 11.56
C ASN A 54 -5.48 -8.87 12.88
N TYR A 55 -4.27 -8.30 12.85
CA TYR A 55 -3.33 -8.16 13.95
C TYR A 55 -2.68 -6.78 13.89
N GLN A 56 -2.03 -6.37 14.98
CA GLN A 56 -1.33 -5.08 15.02
C GLN A 56 -0.27 -5.02 13.92
N ASN A 57 -0.13 -3.86 13.25
CA ASN A 57 0.75 -3.63 12.11
C ASN A 57 0.33 -4.35 10.80
N GLY A 58 -0.86 -4.95 10.73
CA GLY A 58 -1.31 -5.67 9.54
C GLY A 58 -1.46 -4.79 8.28
N ILE A 59 -1.81 -3.51 8.42
CA ILE A 59 -1.84 -2.59 7.27
C ILE A 59 -0.43 -2.27 6.80
N LEU A 60 0.50 -1.98 7.73
CA LEU A 60 1.91 -1.73 7.40
C LEU A 60 2.53 -2.91 6.65
N GLU A 61 2.32 -4.14 7.15
CA GLU A 61 2.78 -5.36 6.49
C GLU A 61 2.23 -5.50 5.07
N ARG A 62 0.91 -5.33 4.89
CA ARG A 62 0.30 -5.38 3.57
C ARG A 62 0.89 -4.32 2.64
N THR A 63 1.06 -3.09 3.10
CA THR A 63 1.61 -2.01 2.27
C THR A 63 3.05 -2.31 1.85
N ALA A 64 3.88 -2.84 2.75
CA ALA A 64 5.24 -3.28 2.42
C ALA A 64 5.25 -4.43 1.40
N SER A 65 4.40 -5.44 1.59
CA SER A 65 4.27 -6.60 0.68
C SER A 65 3.80 -6.17 -0.72
N VAL A 66 2.67 -5.46 -0.79
CA VAL A 66 2.09 -4.96 -2.05
C VAL A 66 3.06 -4.01 -2.76
N GLY A 67 3.76 -3.15 -2.01
CA GLY A 67 4.71 -2.22 -2.61
C GLY A 67 5.95 -2.92 -3.18
N SER A 68 6.41 -3.99 -2.52
CA SER A 68 7.47 -4.85 -3.05
C SER A 68 7.05 -5.53 -4.34
N LEU A 69 5.82 -6.07 -4.41
CA LEU A 69 5.25 -6.61 -5.65
C LEU A 69 5.14 -5.54 -6.75
N ALA A 70 4.77 -4.31 -6.38
CA ALA A 70 4.69 -3.20 -7.32
C ALA A 70 6.07 -2.83 -7.88
N MET A 71 7.14 -2.84 -7.07
CA MET A 71 8.50 -2.59 -7.56
C MET A 71 8.93 -3.61 -8.63
N CYS A 72 8.46 -4.86 -8.57
CA CYS A 72 8.74 -5.87 -9.61
C CYS A 72 8.09 -5.55 -10.97
N LEU A 73 7.09 -4.66 -11.03
CA LEU A 73 6.50 -4.24 -12.30
C LEU A 73 7.41 -3.28 -13.08
N TYR A 74 8.30 -2.58 -12.39
CA TYR A 74 9.10 -1.48 -12.96
C TYR A 74 9.87 -1.90 -14.22
N ASP A 75 10.58 -3.01 -14.16
CA ASP A 75 11.45 -3.47 -15.26
C ASP A 75 10.67 -4.10 -16.42
N ASN A 76 9.41 -4.48 -16.18
CA ASN A 76 8.60 -5.20 -17.17
C ASN A 76 7.73 -4.26 -18.02
N TYR A 77 7.38 -3.07 -17.51
CA TYR A 77 6.40 -2.19 -18.16
C TYR A 77 6.87 -0.71 -18.17
N PRO A 78 7.82 -0.35 -19.04
CA PRO A 78 8.46 0.99 -19.02
C PRO A 78 7.51 2.15 -19.32
N THR A 79 6.36 1.91 -19.94
CA THR A 79 5.35 2.93 -20.27
C THR A 79 4.33 3.15 -19.15
N VAL A 80 4.31 2.30 -18.13
CA VAL A 80 3.40 2.42 -16.99
C VAL A 80 3.92 3.48 -16.02
N ASP A 81 3.03 4.33 -15.52
CA ASP A 81 3.36 5.28 -14.46
C ASP A 81 3.57 4.57 -13.11
N ILE A 82 4.75 3.95 -12.96
CA ILE A 82 5.13 3.22 -11.76
C ILE A 82 5.13 4.11 -10.51
N ASP A 83 5.52 5.38 -10.65
CA ASP A 83 5.54 6.32 -9.54
C ASP A 83 4.13 6.54 -8.99
N LEU A 84 3.11 6.58 -9.86
CA LEU A 84 1.71 6.64 -9.44
C LEU A 84 1.27 5.36 -8.72
N ILE A 85 1.72 4.18 -9.17
CA ILE A 85 1.40 2.91 -8.51
C ILE A 85 2.05 2.85 -7.12
N LEU A 86 3.36 3.09 -7.01
CA LEU A 86 4.10 3.06 -5.73
C LEU A 86 3.53 4.07 -4.74
N THR A 87 3.25 5.30 -5.21
CA THR A 87 2.59 6.34 -4.42
C THR A 87 1.20 5.89 -3.98
N GLY A 88 0.41 5.33 -4.90
CA GLY A 88 -0.92 4.80 -4.62
C GLY A 88 -0.90 3.69 -3.57
N VAL A 89 0.10 2.80 -3.60
CA VAL A 89 0.22 1.70 -2.63
C VAL A 89 0.45 2.24 -1.22
N ILE A 90 1.41 3.15 -1.06
CA ILE A 90 1.69 3.78 0.23
C ILE A 90 0.46 4.51 0.75
N LEU A 91 -0.13 5.38 -0.07
CA LEU A 91 -1.29 6.20 0.32
C LEU A 91 -2.55 5.37 0.57
N ALA A 92 -2.71 4.21 -0.06
CA ALA A 92 -3.80 3.27 0.26
C ALA A 92 -3.64 2.68 1.67
N GLY A 93 -2.41 2.45 2.13
CA GLY A 93 -2.11 2.07 3.50
C GLY A 93 -2.59 3.13 4.50
N PHE A 94 -2.12 4.38 4.32
CA PHE A 94 -2.57 5.51 5.15
C PHE A 94 -4.08 5.72 5.11
N ARG A 95 -4.70 5.67 3.92
CA ARG A 95 -6.16 5.79 3.74
C ARG A 95 -6.91 4.74 4.55
N ASP A 96 -6.45 3.49 4.52
CA ASP A 96 -7.11 2.39 5.20
C ASP A 96 -6.92 2.44 6.72
N ALA A 97 -5.80 3.00 7.20
CA ALA A 97 -5.54 3.23 8.62
C ALA A 97 -6.35 4.43 9.18
N LEU A 98 -6.40 5.54 8.44
CA LEU A 98 -6.98 6.82 8.89
C LEU A 98 -8.47 6.96 8.57
N GLY A 99 -8.97 6.18 7.62
CA GLY A 99 -10.35 6.25 7.13
C GLY A 99 -10.49 7.09 5.86
N ARG A 100 -11.34 6.60 4.95
CA ARG A 100 -11.48 7.12 3.58
C ARG A 100 -11.90 8.60 3.49
N PRO A 101 -12.92 9.08 4.25
CA PRO A 101 -13.35 10.48 4.14
C PRO A 101 -12.30 11.44 4.69
N PHE A 102 -11.70 11.09 5.83
CA PHE A 102 -10.64 11.89 6.45
C PHE A 102 -9.44 12.00 5.53
N PHE A 103 -9.00 10.89 4.93
CA PHE A 103 -7.79 10.88 4.11
C PHE A 103 -7.95 11.63 2.78
N TYR A 104 -9.17 11.70 2.23
CA TYR A 104 -9.44 12.38 0.96
C TYR A 104 -8.94 13.83 0.93
N LYS A 105 -9.03 14.54 2.06
CA LYS A 105 -8.63 15.95 2.16
C LYS A 105 -7.14 16.20 1.88
N TYR A 106 -6.28 15.20 2.06
CA TYR A 106 -4.83 15.31 1.83
C TYR A 106 -4.43 15.02 0.39
N VAL A 107 -5.28 14.31 -0.37
CA VAL A 107 -4.96 13.87 -1.74
C VAL A 107 -5.82 14.55 -2.80
N LYS A 108 -6.86 15.29 -2.41
CA LYS A 108 -7.85 15.91 -3.33
C LYS A 108 -7.24 16.81 -4.42
N GLU A 109 -6.06 17.36 -4.17
CA GLU A 109 -5.34 18.24 -5.11
C GLU A 109 -4.54 17.46 -6.18
N TYR A 110 -4.51 16.14 -6.08
CA TYR A 110 -3.80 15.23 -6.98
C TYR A 110 -4.82 14.30 -7.67
N PRO A 111 -5.44 14.72 -8.80
CA PRO A 111 -6.55 14.01 -9.42
C PRO A 111 -6.26 12.53 -9.72
N GLU A 112 -5.07 12.22 -10.23
CA GLU A 112 -4.70 10.85 -10.55
C GLU A 112 -4.49 9.97 -9.31
N VAL A 113 -4.07 10.56 -8.20
CA VAL A 113 -3.96 9.89 -6.89
C VAL A 113 -5.36 9.64 -6.33
N VAL A 114 -6.27 10.60 -6.48
CA VAL A 114 -7.69 10.38 -6.16
C VAL A 114 -8.27 9.25 -7.01
N GLU A 115 -8.01 9.24 -8.32
CA GLU A 115 -8.52 8.22 -9.24
C GLU A 115 -7.99 6.81 -8.91
N ILE A 116 -6.70 6.67 -8.57
CA ILE A 116 -6.13 5.35 -8.23
C ILE A 116 -6.67 4.84 -6.87
N LEU A 117 -6.78 5.72 -5.86
CA LEU A 117 -7.24 5.37 -4.52
C LEU A 117 -8.76 5.22 -4.41
N TYR A 118 -9.54 5.95 -5.21
CA TYR A 118 -10.99 6.00 -5.09
C TYR A 118 -11.62 5.60 -6.43
N LYS A 119 -11.97 4.31 -6.56
CA LYS A 119 -12.50 3.73 -7.82
C LYS A 119 -13.65 4.53 -8.45
N LYS A 120 -14.55 5.09 -7.63
CA LYS A 120 -15.69 5.90 -8.09
C LYS A 120 -15.28 7.22 -8.76
N SER A 121 -14.06 7.69 -8.52
CA SER A 121 -13.52 8.93 -9.08
C SER A 121 -12.83 8.71 -10.43
N ARG A 122 -12.60 7.45 -10.85
CA ARG A 122 -11.93 7.13 -12.12
C ARG A 122 -12.76 7.62 -13.31
N LYS A 123 -12.19 8.55 -14.08
CA LYS A 123 -12.85 9.11 -15.28
C LYS A 123 -12.72 8.21 -16.50
N LYS A 124 -11.58 7.53 -16.63
CA LYS A 124 -11.24 6.64 -17.76
C LYS A 124 -10.46 5.43 -17.24
N PRO A 125 -10.57 4.26 -17.89
CA PRO A 125 -9.70 3.14 -17.59
C PRO A 125 -8.24 3.53 -17.90
N LYS A 126 -7.32 3.12 -17.02
CA LYS A 126 -5.87 3.24 -17.20
C LYS A 126 -5.23 1.95 -16.73
N VAL A 127 -4.12 1.56 -17.35
CA VAL A 127 -3.41 0.32 -17.03
C VAL A 127 -2.90 0.33 -15.59
N GLU A 128 -2.50 1.50 -15.07
CA GLU A 128 -2.08 1.69 -13.68
C GLU A 128 -3.18 1.31 -12.70
N TYR A 129 -4.44 1.63 -13.01
CA TYR A 129 -5.58 1.32 -12.13
C TYR A 129 -5.87 -0.16 -12.10
N PHE A 130 -5.72 -0.82 -13.25
CA PHE A 130 -5.83 -2.27 -13.36
C PHE A 130 -4.70 -2.95 -12.57
N LEU A 131 -3.45 -2.61 -12.85
CA LEU A 131 -2.27 -3.18 -12.18
C LEU A 131 -2.33 -2.97 -10.67
N PHE A 132 -2.67 -1.75 -10.24
CA PHE A 132 -2.87 -1.43 -8.83
C PHE A 132 -3.92 -2.34 -8.18
N ASP A 133 -5.10 -2.48 -8.80
CA ASP A 133 -6.15 -3.34 -8.26
C ASP A 133 -5.74 -4.82 -8.23
N GLU A 134 -5.01 -5.30 -9.25
CA GLU A 134 -4.59 -6.70 -9.34
C GLU A 134 -3.47 -7.06 -8.36
N ILE A 135 -2.48 -6.19 -8.13
CA ILE A 135 -1.41 -6.49 -7.16
C ILE A 135 -1.99 -6.68 -5.75
N PHE A 136 -2.95 -5.85 -5.34
CA PHE A 136 -3.64 -6.04 -4.06
C PHE A 136 -4.36 -7.38 -3.99
N LYS A 137 -5.06 -7.79 -5.06
CA LYS A 137 -5.73 -9.09 -5.12
C LYS A 137 -4.74 -10.26 -5.08
N ILE A 138 -3.61 -10.13 -5.76
CA ILE A 138 -2.54 -11.14 -5.74
C ILE A 138 -2.03 -11.31 -4.31
N ASP A 139 -1.66 -10.23 -3.63
CA ASP A 139 -1.22 -10.26 -2.23
C ASP A 139 -2.27 -10.91 -1.31
N GLU A 140 -3.54 -10.47 -1.40
CA GLU A 140 -4.64 -11.02 -0.59
C GLU A 140 -4.83 -12.53 -0.81
N ARG A 141 -4.73 -13.00 -2.06
CA ARG A 141 -4.86 -14.43 -2.41
C ARG A 141 -3.67 -15.27 -1.93
N VAL A 142 -2.45 -14.75 -2.08
CA VAL A 142 -1.22 -15.43 -1.62
C VAL A 142 -1.27 -15.56 -0.10
N PHE A 143 -1.51 -14.45 0.62
CA PHE A 143 -1.60 -14.45 2.08
C PHE A 143 -2.67 -15.43 2.59
N SER A 144 -3.89 -15.38 2.01
CA SER A 144 -4.97 -16.27 2.41
C SER A 144 -4.67 -17.75 2.13
N SER A 145 -3.85 -18.04 1.13
CA SER A 145 -3.46 -19.41 0.78
C SER A 145 -2.37 -19.95 1.70
N ILE A 146 -1.40 -19.11 2.09
CA ILE A 146 -0.38 -19.45 3.09
C ILE A 146 -1.06 -19.72 4.45
N LYS A 147 -1.91 -18.80 4.90
CA LYS A 147 -2.61 -18.94 6.18
C LYS A 147 -3.46 -20.21 6.27
N ARG A 148 -4.19 -20.55 5.20
CA ARG A 148 -4.95 -21.81 5.15
C ARG A 148 -4.06 -23.06 5.26
N LYS A 149 -2.83 -23.02 4.75
CA LYS A 149 -1.89 -24.15 4.88
C LYS A 149 -1.37 -24.28 6.31
N GLU A 150 -1.05 -23.15 6.95
CA GLU A 150 -0.64 -23.09 8.36
C GLU A 150 -1.75 -23.61 9.28
N ASP A 151 -3.00 -23.17 9.06
CA ASP A 151 -4.16 -23.61 9.83
C ASP A 151 -4.46 -25.12 9.65
N ASN A 152 -4.14 -25.69 8.49
CA ASN A 152 -4.34 -27.10 8.16
C ASN A 152 -3.15 -28.02 8.53
N GLY A 153 -2.13 -27.51 9.23
CA GLY A 153 -1.00 -28.31 9.73
C GLY A 153 -0.11 -28.92 8.64
N SER A 154 -0.16 -28.41 7.41
CA SER A 154 0.67 -28.89 6.30
C SER A 154 1.99 -28.11 6.26
N SER A 155 2.94 -28.47 7.11
CA SER A 155 4.32 -27.99 7.02
C SER A 155 5.11 -28.82 6.00
N PHE A 156 5.98 -28.16 5.23
CA PHE A 156 6.94 -28.78 4.30
C PHE A 156 7.99 -29.62 5.05
#